data_AF-A0A1F6D9D7-F1
#
_entry.id   AF-A0A1F6D9D7-F1
#
_cell.length_a   1.000
_cell.length_b   1.000
_cell.length_c   1.000
_cell.angle_alpha   90.00
_cell.angle_beta   90.00
_cell.angle_gamma   90.00
#
_symmetry.space_group_name_H-M   'P 1'
#
loop_
_entity.id
_entity.type
_entity.pdbx_description
1 polymer ?
#
loop_
_entity_poly.entity_id
_entity_poly.type
_entity_poly.pdbx_seq_one_letter_code
_entity_poly.pdbx_strand_id
1 'polypeptide(L)'
;MSIATRSSLILLALALFLPLSVHAFPFGGRASVVLRCVYNSTIYANLGPPRGGEFIWTTGTKTYLFGPPAFAGQWLLGLAGAPYYCIYRISPLTIYTGIAITMMGSSGPAAPAAAPTLGPGGASNRGTIPTPTSPTLPTTPSPTSASGSVLISEVYYAVDTAHGSKPVNEWVEIYNGTQAAVNVGGWRIEDAFASDPIPSGTIVSPGKFLVIAATSTTRTLWSIPGDAFVSVGSSLGDGLSNSGDRIVLKNASGAIADSVSWGTNTTVLKPAAIVVPYGHALARSSLSQDTNTASDWIDRTTPSPGK
;
A
#
# COMPACT_ATOMS: atom_id res chain seq x y z
N MET A 1 -36.65 16.34 -56.79
CA MET A 1 -35.80 15.71 -55.75
C MET A 1 -35.83 16.63 -54.53
N SER A 2 -36.58 16.20 -53.52
CA SER A 2 -37.32 17.07 -52.59
C SER A 2 -36.45 17.80 -51.56
N ILE A 3 -36.82 19.05 -51.28
CA ILE A 3 -36.31 19.92 -50.21
C ILE A 3 -36.32 19.22 -48.82
N ALA A 4 -37.15 18.20 -48.65
CA ALA A 4 -37.26 17.42 -47.42
C ALA A 4 -35.96 16.69 -47.01
N THR A 5 -35.13 16.24 -47.95
CA THR A 5 -33.89 15.51 -47.60
C THR A 5 -32.78 16.43 -47.09
N ARG A 6 -32.77 17.72 -47.46
CA ARG A 6 -31.78 18.69 -46.97
C ARG A 6 -32.06 19.14 -45.53
N SER A 7 -33.33 19.25 -45.13
CA SER A 7 -33.69 19.60 -43.74
C SER A 7 -33.33 18.52 -42.72
N SER A 8 -33.47 17.23 -43.04
CA SER A 8 -33.09 16.14 -42.12
C SER A 8 -31.58 16.06 -41.87
N LEU A 9 -30.75 16.34 -42.88
CA LEU A 9 -29.29 16.37 -42.72
C LEU A 9 -28.82 17.57 -41.88
N ILE A 10 -29.50 18.72 -41.99
CA ILE A 10 -29.21 19.91 -41.18
C ILE A 10 -29.63 19.70 -39.71
N LEU A 11 -30.78 19.07 -39.45
CA LEU A 11 -31.21 18.73 -38.08
C LEU A 11 -30.29 17.69 -37.42
N LEU A 12 -29.78 16.70 -38.16
CA LEU A 12 -28.83 15.71 -37.65
C LEU A 12 -27.44 16.32 -37.41
N ALA A 13 -27.00 17.25 -38.26
CA ALA A 13 -25.77 18.00 -38.07
C ALA A 13 -25.87 18.96 -36.86
N LEU A 14 -27.01 19.63 -36.66
CA LEU A 14 -27.23 20.52 -35.50
C LEU A 14 -27.23 19.76 -34.17
N ALA A 15 -27.67 18.49 -34.17
CA ALA A 15 -27.63 17.62 -32.99
C ALA A 15 -26.20 17.23 -32.56
N LEU A 16 -25.23 17.23 -33.50
CA LEU A 16 -23.80 17.04 -33.20
C LEU A 16 -23.12 18.30 -32.64
N PHE A 17 -23.75 19.48 -32.78
CA PHE A 17 -23.27 20.76 -32.24
C PHE A 17 -23.98 21.19 -30.96
N LEU A 18 -25.00 20.44 -30.50
CA LEU A 18 -25.55 20.63 -29.17
C LEU A 18 -24.54 20.09 -28.15
N PRO A 19 -24.02 20.93 -27.22
CA PRO A 19 -23.15 20.43 -26.17
C PRO A 19 -23.93 19.38 -25.37
N LEU A 20 -23.48 18.13 -25.43
CA LEU A 20 -23.94 17.11 -24.49
C LEU A 20 -23.61 17.62 -23.10
N SER A 21 -24.63 17.97 -22.32
CA SER A 21 -24.46 18.36 -20.93
C SER A 21 -23.86 17.18 -20.17
N VAL A 22 -22.54 17.17 -20.01
CA VAL A 22 -21.85 16.22 -19.13
C VAL A 22 -22.19 16.66 -17.72
N HIS A 23 -23.18 16.01 -17.11
CA HIS A 23 -23.62 16.30 -15.75
C HIS A 23 -22.55 15.80 -14.78
N ALA A 24 -21.59 16.65 -14.46
CA ALA A 24 -20.67 16.42 -13.37
C ALA A 24 -21.42 16.69 -12.06
N PHE A 25 -21.63 15.68 -11.22
CA PHE A 25 -22.31 15.85 -9.95
C PHE A 25 -21.32 15.80 -8.77
N PRO A 26 -21.53 16.61 -7.74
CA PRO A 26 -20.65 16.63 -6.58
C PRO A 26 -20.82 15.38 -5.72
N PHE A 27 -19.69 14.83 -5.29
CA PHE A 27 -19.61 13.74 -4.32
C PHE A 27 -18.68 14.13 -3.17
N GLY A 28 -18.77 13.39 -2.07
CA GLY A 28 -17.78 13.48 -1.02
C GLY A 28 -18.15 12.69 0.22
N GLY A 29 -17.13 12.14 0.85
CA GLY A 29 -17.28 11.27 2.00
C GLY A 29 -15.96 10.61 2.40
N ARG A 30 -15.98 9.95 3.55
CA ARG A 30 -14.85 9.15 4.04
C ARG A 30 -14.81 7.82 3.28
N ALA A 31 -13.66 7.49 2.69
CA ALA A 31 -13.47 6.22 2.01
C ALA A 31 -13.54 5.07 3.01
N SER A 32 -14.46 4.13 2.79
CA SER A 32 -14.51 2.86 3.54
C SER A 32 -13.62 1.81 2.89
N VAL A 33 -13.50 1.87 1.56
CA VAL A 33 -12.72 0.95 0.73
C VAL A 33 -11.98 1.74 -0.33
N VAL A 34 -10.71 1.42 -0.54
CA VAL A 34 -9.89 1.89 -1.67
C VAL A 34 -9.20 0.67 -2.25
N LEU A 35 -9.44 0.38 -3.53
CA LEU A 35 -8.90 -0.79 -4.22
C LEU A 35 -8.26 -0.36 -5.53
N ARG A 36 -6.97 -0.64 -5.68
CA ARG A 36 -6.25 -0.41 -6.94
C ARG A 36 -6.58 -1.50 -7.95
N CYS A 37 -7.00 -1.09 -9.13
CA CYS A 37 -7.41 -1.99 -10.21
C CYS A 37 -6.17 -2.39 -11.00
N VAL A 38 -5.95 -3.69 -11.14
CA VAL A 38 -4.68 -4.24 -11.66
C VAL A 38 -4.47 -3.92 -13.14
N TYR A 39 -5.54 -3.80 -13.95
CA TYR A 39 -5.40 -3.81 -15.42
C TYR A 39 -5.62 -2.49 -16.14
N ASN A 40 -6.36 -1.54 -15.55
CA ASN A 40 -6.67 -0.26 -16.18
C ASN A 40 -6.14 0.95 -15.41
N SER A 41 -5.23 0.71 -14.44
CA SER A 41 -4.60 1.74 -13.61
C SER A 41 -5.61 2.69 -12.93
N THR A 42 -6.82 2.20 -12.69
CA THR A 42 -7.88 2.92 -11.97
C THR A 42 -7.87 2.56 -10.50
N ILE A 43 -8.60 3.32 -9.68
CA ILE A 43 -8.78 3.04 -8.26
C ILE A 43 -10.27 3.09 -7.95
N TYR A 44 -10.82 1.98 -7.46
CA TYR A 44 -12.18 1.94 -6.93
C TYR A 44 -12.17 2.49 -5.50
N ALA A 45 -13.08 3.41 -5.19
CA ALA A 45 -13.27 3.98 -3.87
C ALA A 45 -14.74 3.91 -3.48
N ASN A 46 -15.04 3.22 -2.38
CA ASN A 46 -16.37 3.24 -1.77
C ASN A 46 -16.39 4.32 -0.69
N LEU A 47 -17.28 5.30 -0.81
CA LEU A 47 -17.37 6.44 0.09
C LEU A 47 -18.63 6.39 0.94
N GLY A 48 -18.50 6.69 2.22
CA GLY A 48 -19.61 6.90 3.14
C GLY A 48 -20.26 8.29 3.01
N PRO A 49 -21.18 8.66 3.91
CA PRO A 49 -21.81 9.98 3.97
C PRO A 49 -20.78 11.14 3.98
N PRO A 50 -21.14 12.38 3.55
CA PRO A 50 -22.50 12.87 3.27
C PRO A 50 -23.03 12.65 1.84
N ARG A 51 -22.17 12.50 0.83
CA ARG A 51 -22.54 12.17 -0.57
C ARG A 51 -21.65 11.04 -1.06
N GLY A 52 -21.84 9.89 -0.42
CA GLY A 52 -21.10 8.65 -0.67
C GLY A 52 -21.53 7.90 -1.92
N GLY A 53 -20.96 6.73 -2.12
CA GLY A 53 -21.19 5.89 -3.29
C GLY A 53 -19.93 5.20 -3.78
N GLU A 54 -20.08 4.51 -4.92
CA GLU A 54 -19.02 3.77 -5.59
C GLU A 54 -18.41 4.63 -6.68
N PHE A 55 -17.16 5.05 -6.50
CA PHE A 55 -16.46 5.95 -7.39
C PHE A 55 -15.21 5.30 -7.95
N ILE A 56 -14.84 5.68 -9.18
CA ILE A 56 -13.64 5.18 -9.84
C ILE A 56 -12.76 6.36 -10.22
N TRP A 57 -11.60 6.44 -9.58
CA TRP A 57 -10.53 7.32 -10.00
C TRP A 57 -9.84 6.74 -11.22
N THR A 58 -9.55 7.58 -12.21
CA THR A 58 -8.83 7.20 -13.43
C THR A 58 -7.60 8.09 -13.61
N THR A 59 -6.67 7.70 -14.49
CA THR A 59 -5.51 8.55 -14.83
C THR A 59 -5.91 9.88 -15.48
N GLY A 60 -7.13 10.00 -16.01
CA GLY A 60 -7.70 11.25 -16.51
C GLY A 60 -8.31 12.15 -15.43
N THR A 61 -8.39 11.68 -14.18
CA THR A 61 -8.99 12.45 -13.07
C THR A 61 -8.07 13.60 -12.65
N LYS A 62 -8.59 14.84 -12.66
CA LYS A 62 -7.87 15.99 -12.13
C LYS A 62 -7.76 15.89 -10.62
N THR A 63 -6.55 15.68 -10.12
CA THR A 63 -6.31 15.34 -8.73
C THR A 63 -5.55 16.48 -8.05
N TYR A 64 -6.13 17.02 -6.98
CA TYR A 64 -5.56 18.13 -6.22
C TYR A 64 -4.67 17.62 -5.07
N LEU A 65 -4.42 18.45 -4.06
CA LEU A 65 -3.50 18.15 -2.97
C LEU A 65 -3.80 16.77 -2.33
N PHE A 66 -2.72 16.07 -1.93
CA PHE A 66 -2.70 14.73 -1.35
C PHE A 66 -3.00 13.55 -2.29
N GLY A 67 -3.21 13.80 -3.59
CA GLY A 67 -3.15 12.76 -4.61
C GLY A 67 -4.41 11.88 -4.71
N PRO A 68 -4.32 10.78 -5.48
CA PRO A 68 -5.48 9.92 -5.76
C PRO A 68 -5.94 9.19 -4.48
N PRO A 69 -7.10 8.51 -4.51
CA PRO A 69 -7.52 7.67 -3.39
C PRO A 69 -6.41 6.69 -3.04
N ALA A 70 -5.95 6.72 -1.80
CA ALA A 70 -4.76 5.99 -1.37
C ALA A 70 -5.03 5.02 -0.22
N PHE A 71 -6.01 5.30 0.65
CA PHE A 71 -6.30 4.46 1.81
C PHE A 71 -7.73 4.61 2.33
N ALA A 72 -8.24 3.56 2.98
CA ALA A 72 -9.48 3.64 3.74
C ALA A 72 -9.33 4.62 4.90
N GLY A 73 -10.36 5.44 5.11
CA GLY A 73 -10.40 6.51 6.08
C GLY A 73 -10.04 7.89 5.52
N GLN A 74 -9.52 7.95 4.30
CA GLN A 74 -9.26 9.21 3.59
C GLN A 74 -10.57 9.92 3.24
N TRP A 75 -10.62 11.23 3.40
CA TRP A 75 -11.75 12.03 2.94
C TRP A 75 -11.54 12.42 1.50
N LEU A 76 -12.53 12.12 0.65
CA LEU A 76 -12.54 12.54 -0.74
C LEU A 76 -13.71 13.49 -0.97
N LEU A 77 -13.49 14.48 -1.84
CA LEU A 77 -14.55 15.34 -2.34
C LEU A 77 -14.23 15.78 -3.76
N GLY A 78 -15.25 15.96 -4.58
CA GLY A 78 -15.01 16.31 -5.98
C GLY A 78 -16.25 16.26 -6.85
N LEU A 79 -16.02 16.11 -8.15
CA LEU A 79 -17.06 15.89 -9.15
C LEU A 79 -16.89 14.51 -9.78
N ALA A 80 -18.02 13.85 -10.02
CA ALA A 80 -18.11 12.57 -10.71
C ALA A 80 -18.97 12.71 -11.96
N GLY A 81 -18.76 11.85 -12.95
CA GLY A 81 -19.36 11.97 -14.28
C GLY A 81 -20.02 10.67 -14.76
N ALA A 82 -19.49 10.10 -15.85
CA ALA A 82 -20.04 8.91 -16.47
C ALA A 82 -19.70 7.62 -15.69
N PRO A 83 -20.52 6.56 -15.81
CA PRO A 83 -20.18 5.23 -15.31
C PRO A 83 -18.84 4.74 -15.86
N TYR A 84 -18.13 3.96 -15.06
CA TYR A 84 -16.85 3.35 -15.39
C TYR A 84 -16.71 2.00 -14.69
N TYR A 85 -15.64 1.27 -15.00
CA TYR A 85 -15.34 -0.01 -14.39
C TYR A 85 -13.87 -0.14 -13.99
N CYS A 86 -13.62 -1.00 -13.02
CA CYS A 86 -12.35 -1.31 -12.41
C CYS A 86 -12.17 -2.83 -12.49
N ILE A 87 -11.17 -3.29 -13.24
CA ILE A 87 -10.85 -4.71 -13.31
C ILE A 87 -9.84 -5.00 -12.20
N TYR A 88 -10.32 -5.60 -11.11
CA TYR A 88 -9.50 -5.89 -9.93
C TYR A 88 -8.66 -7.15 -10.11
N ARG A 89 -9.25 -8.26 -10.59
CA ARG A 89 -8.55 -9.53 -10.87
C ARG A 89 -9.17 -10.20 -12.10
N ILE A 90 -8.42 -11.01 -12.85
CA ILE A 90 -8.91 -11.77 -14.03
C ILE A 90 -9.09 -13.27 -13.77
N SER A 91 -8.58 -13.78 -12.65
CA SER A 91 -8.70 -15.20 -12.29
C SER A 91 -8.81 -15.36 -10.76
N PRO A 92 -10.04 -15.43 -10.19
CA PRO A 92 -11.32 -15.26 -10.88
C PRO A 92 -11.54 -13.80 -11.33
N LEU A 93 -12.31 -13.61 -12.41
CA LEU A 93 -12.63 -12.27 -12.91
C LEU A 93 -13.48 -11.50 -11.90
N THR A 94 -12.93 -10.42 -11.34
CA THR A 94 -13.59 -9.53 -10.38
C THR A 94 -13.57 -8.11 -10.94
N ILE A 95 -14.76 -7.57 -11.21
CA ILE A 95 -14.95 -6.23 -11.76
C ILE A 95 -15.77 -5.41 -10.76
N TYR A 96 -15.26 -4.26 -10.39
CA TYR A 96 -16.02 -3.25 -9.64
C TYR A 96 -16.52 -2.19 -10.60
N THR A 97 -17.79 -1.83 -10.50
CA THR A 97 -18.37 -0.72 -11.27
C THR A 97 -18.57 0.48 -10.37
N GLY A 98 -18.60 1.67 -10.96
CA GLY A 98 -18.81 2.90 -10.21
C GLY A 98 -18.87 4.09 -11.14
N ILE A 99 -18.88 5.29 -10.58
CA ILE A 99 -18.91 6.52 -11.35
C ILE A 99 -17.51 7.12 -11.45
N ALA A 100 -17.07 7.47 -12.66
CA ALA A 100 -15.75 8.07 -12.88
C ALA A 100 -15.64 9.41 -12.16
N ILE A 101 -14.58 9.58 -11.38
CA ILE A 101 -14.20 10.85 -10.77
C ILE A 101 -13.59 11.73 -11.87
N THR A 102 -14.14 12.91 -12.10
CA THR A 102 -13.59 13.86 -13.09
C THR A 102 -12.57 14.79 -12.43
N MET A 103 -12.82 15.19 -11.20
CA MET A 103 -11.87 15.94 -10.37
C MET A 103 -12.07 15.65 -8.88
N MET A 104 -10.99 15.63 -8.10
CA MET A 104 -11.09 15.43 -6.65
C MET A 104 -9.96 16.04 -5.84
N GLY A 105 -10.30 16.51 -4.64
CA GLY A 105 -9.36 16.70 -3.55
C GLY A 105 -9.43 15.53 -2.57
N SER A 106 -8.31 15.20 -1.95
CA SER A 106 -8.24 14.19 -0.90
C SER A 106 -7.67 14.80 0.39
N SER A 107 -7.99 14.22 1.54
CA SER A 107 -7.28 14.57 2.78
C SER A 107 -5.92 13.90 2.80
N GLY A 108 -4.93 14.60 3.38
CA GLY A 108 -3.68 13.96 3.79
C GLY A 108 -3.91 12.91 4.89
N PRO A 109 -2.85 12.20 5.29
CA PRO A 109 -2.87 11.36 6.48
C PRO A 109 -3.31 12.19 7.70
N ALA A 110 -3.96 11.55 8.68
CA ALA A 110 -4.34 12.23 9.91
C ALA A 110 -3.10 12.90 10.53
N ALA A 111 -3.20 14.20 10.82
CA ALA A 111 -2.14 14.89 11.55
C ALA A 111 -1.90 14.16 12.88
N PRO A 112 -0.64 13.99 13.33
CA PRO A 112 -0.36 13.43 14.65
C PRO A 112 -1.16 14.18 15.70
N ALA A 113 -1.81 13.45 16.62
CA ALA A 113 -2.47 14.08 17.76
C ALA A 113 -1.44 14.98 18.46
N ALA A 114 -1.73 16.27 18.54
CA ALA A 114 -0.88 17.20 19.24
C ALA A 114 -0.64 16.66 20.66
N ALA A 115 0.64 16.56 21.05
CA ALA A 115 0.99 16.16 22.40
C ALA A 115 0.23 17.07 23.39
N PRO A 116 -0.34 16.52 24.49
CA PRO A 116 -0.97 17.35 25.49
C PRO A 116 0.08 18.32 26.03
N THR A 117 -0.06 19.60 25.69
CA THR A 117 0.75 20.67 26.26
C THR A 117 0.45 20.73 27.75
N LEU A 118 1.38 20.22 28.57
CA LEU A 118 1.37 20.43 30.01
C LEU A 118 1.55 21.93 30.28
N GLY A 119 0.44 22.61 30.59
CA GLY A 119 0.47 23.97 31.11
C GLY A 119 1.11 24.02 32.51
N PRO A 120 1.69 25.16 32.93
CA PRO A 120 2.32 25.28 34.24
C PRO A 120 1.28 25.14 35.36
N GLY A 121 1.63 24.32 36.35
CA GLY A 121 0.74 23.91 37.43
C GLY A 121 0.26 25.04 38.34
N GLY A 122 -1.04 25.01 38.64
CA GLY A 122 -1.64 25.63 39.81
C GLY A 122 -2.00 24.54 40.83
N ALA A 123 -1.36 24.59 41.99
CA ALA A 123 -1.62 23.67 43.09
C ALA A 123 -3.00 23.91 43.73
N SER A 124 -3.76 22.83 43.96
CA SER A 124 -4.73 22.79 45.07
C SER A 124 -4.96 21.34 45.52
N ASN A 125 -5.32 21.24 46.79
CA ASN A 125 -5.00 20.17 47.71
C ASN A 125 -6.09 19.08 47.79
N ARG A 126 -5.62 17.86 48.05
CA ARG A 126 -6.23 16.81 48.90
C ARG A 126 -7.50 16.09 48.43
N GLY A 127 -7.28 14.85 47.99
CA GLY A 127 -8.22 13.72 48.08
C GLY A 127 -7.49 12.41 47.86
N THR A 128 -7.33 11.57 48.89
CA THR A 128 -6.75 10.23 48.79
C THR A 128 -7.70 9.32 48.02
N ILE A 129 -7.44 9.17 46.73
CA ILE A 129 -8.10 8.19 45.84
C ILE A 129 -7.23 6.93 45.84
N PRO A 130 -7.80 5.71 46.00
CA PRO A 130 -7.02 4.48 45.90
C PRO A 130 -6.39 4.40 44.51
N THR A 131 -5.09 4.12 44.50
CA THR A 131 -4.25 3.95 43.31
C THR A 131 -4.96 3.11 42.25
N PRO A 132 -5.37 3.67 41.10
CA PRO A 132 -5.71 2.84 39.96
C PRO A 132 -4.42 2.19 39.50
N THR A 133 -4.40 0.85 39.45
CA THR A 133 -3.33 0.08 38.82
C THR A 133 -3.04 0.70 37.46
N SER A 134 -1.85 1.26 37.32
CA SER A 134 -1.37 1.83 36.08
C SER A 134 -1.53 0.78 34.97
N PRO A 135 -2.18 1.09 33.83
CA PRO A 135 -2.10 0.22 32.67
C PRO A 135 -0.62 0.18 32.31
N THR A 136 -0.03 -1.02 32.38
CA THR A 136 1.30 -1.31 31.88
C THR A 136 1.44 -0.67 30.50
N LEU A 137 2.37 0.29 30.36
CA LEU A 137 2.75 0.79 29.06
C LEU A 137 3.09 -0.43 28.17
N PRO A 138 2.66 -0.46 26.90
CA PRO A 138 3.12 -1.50 25.99
C PRO A 138 4.64 -1.48 25.98
N THR A 139 5.24 -2.58 26.42
CA THR A 139 6.67 -2.78 26.45
C THR A 139 7.20 -2.57 25.05
N THR A 140 7.99 -1.51 24.84
CA THR A 140 8.89 -1.42 23.70
C THR A 140 9.70 -2.71 23.65
N PRO A 141 9.71 -3.46 22.53
CA PRO A 141 10.50 -4.68 22.44
C PRO A 141 11.96 -4.34 22.71
N SER A 142 12.57 -5.09 23.63
CA SER A 142 14.00 -4.99 23.90
C SER A 142 14.77 -5.36 22.62
N PRO A 143 15.88 -4.67 22.27
CA PRO A 143 16.67 -5.03 21.10
C PRO A 143 17.06 -6.50 21.20
N THR A 144 16.60 -7.30 20.24
CA THR A 144 16.79 -8.75 20.24
C THR A 144 17.90 -9.06 19.26
N SER A 145 18.83 -9.93 19.66
CA SER A 145 19.80 -10.51 18.72
C SER A 145 19.03 -11.18 17.60
N ALA A 146 19.23 -10.74 16.35
CA ALA A 146 18.49 -11.26 15.21
C ALA A 146 18.95 -12.66 14.78
N SER A 147 20.03 -13.17 15.39
CA SER A 147 20.41 -14.59 15.32
C SER A 147 19.30 -15.45 15.93
N GLY A 148 18.54 -16.13 15.09
CA GLY A 148 17.45 -17.01 15.50
C GLY A 148 16.08 -16.64 14.95
N SER A 149 15.94 -15.57 14.16
CA SER A 149 14.68 -15.21 13.49
C SER A 149 14.83 -15.13 11.97
N VAL A 150 13.68 -15.16 11.27
CA VAL A 150 13.59 -14.80 9.85
C VAL A 150 13.23 -13.32 9.80
N LEU A 151 14.03 -12.54 9.08
CA LEU A 151 13.91 -11.09 8.99
C LEU A 151 13.49 -10.68 7.59
N ILE A 152 12.81 -9.56 7.45
CA ILE A 152 12.75 -8.77 6.22
C ILE A 152 14.09 -8.04 6.10
N SER A 153 14.80 -8.26 5.01
CA SER A 153 16.13 -7.68 4.75
C SER A 153 16.07 -6.49 3.81
N GLU A 154 15.16 -6.49 2.84
CA GLU A 154 15.07 -5.45 1.82
C GLU A 154 13.66 -5.37 1.21
N VAL A 155 13.21 -4.17 0.89
CA VAL A 155 11.91 -3.90 0.25
C VAL A 155 12.11 -2.97 -0.93
N TYR A 156 11.80 -3.46 -2.12
CA TYR A 156 11.84 -2.69 -3.37
C TYR A 156 10.43 -2.30 -3.80
N TYR A 157 9.94 -1.22 -3.21
CA TYR A 157 8.63 -0.65 -3.55
C TYR A 157 8.73 0.48 -4.57
N ALA A 158 9.85 1.21 -4.67
CA ALA A 158 9.99 2.35 -5.55
C ALA A 158 10.58 1.94 -6.91
N VAL A 159 9.83 1.15 -7.69
CA VAL A 159 10.32 0.55 -8.95
C VAL A 159 10.67 1.62 -10.00
N ASP A 160 11.92 1.64 -10.47
CA ASP A 160 12.36 2.47 -11.60
C ASP A 160 12.00 1.86 -12.97
N THR A 161 12.23 2.63 -14.04
CA THR A 161 11.93 2.20 -15.42
C THR A 161 12.86 1.13 -15.96
N ALA A 162 14.05 0.93 -15.37
CA ALA A 162 15.01 -0.08 -15.82
C ALA A 162 14.66 -1.47 -15.26
N HIS A 163 14.02 -1.51 -14.10
CA HIS A 163 13.68 -2.71 -13.34
C HIS A 163 12.17 -2.96 -13.28
N GLY A 164 11.42 -2.42 -14.25
CA GLY A 164 10.05 -2.84 -14.55
C GLY A 164 8.99 -1.77 -14.27
N SER A 165 7.83 -2.21 -13.77
CA SER A 165 6.72 -1.31 -13.45
C SER A 165 6.00 -1.71 -12.16
N LYS A 166 5.38 -0.74 -11.50
CA LYS A 166 4.56 -0.98 -10.31
C LYS A 166 3.15 -1.45 -10.69
N PRO A 167 2.55 -2.36 -9.91
CA PRO A 167 3.13 -3.12 -8.79
C PRO A 167 3.83 -4.42 -9.24
N VAL A 168 3.87 -4.69 -10.54
CA VAL A 168 4.27 -5.97 -11.14
C VAL A 168 5.68 -6.42 -10.75
N ASN A 169 6.59 -5.46 -10.57
CA ASN A 169 8.01 -5.70 -10.29
C ASN A 169 8.47 -5.21 -8.92
N GLU A 170 7.54 -5.05 -7.99
CA GLU A 170 7.85 -4.89 -6.57
C GLU A 170 8.27 -6.24 -5.96
N TRP A 171 9.13 -6.17 -4.95
CA TRP A 171 9.56 -7.36 -4.21
C TRP A 171 9.93 -7.04 -2.76
N VAL A 172 9.78 -8.06 -1.93
CA VAL A 172 10.23 -8.10 -0.53
C VAL A 172 11.25 -9.23 -0.42
N GLU A 173 12.37 -8.97 0.23
CA GLU A 173 13.37 -9.98 0.54
C GLU A 173 13.32 -10.34 2.02
N ILE A 174 13.43 -11.63 2.31
CA ILE A 174 13.61 -12.15 3.65
C ILE A 174 14.97 -12.84 3.79
N TYR A 175 15.54 -12.78 4.98
CA TYR A 175 16.78 -13.42 5.40
C TYR A 175 16.50 -14.43 6.51
N ASN A 176 17.01 -15.66 6.37
CA ASN A 176 16.96 -16.64 7.43
C ASN A 176 18.18 -16.50 8.35
N GLY A 177 18.02 -15.76 9.46
CA GLY A 177 19.02 -15.60 10.51
C GLY A 177 19.08 -16.74 11.52
N THR A 178 18.29 -17.81 11.34
CA THR A 178 18.35 -19.00 12.20
C THR A 178 19.52 -19.92 11.81
N GLN A 179 19.80 -20.91 12.65
CA GLN A 179 20.82 -21.93 12.38
C GLN A 179 20.29 -23.15 11.62
N ALA A 180 19.00 -23.17 11.26
CA ALA A 180 18.34 -24.29 10.58
C ALA A 180 17.60 -23.83 9.33
N ALA A 181 17.33 -24.75 8.40
CA ALA A 181 16.46 -24.45 7.27
C ALA A 181 15.04 -24.17 7.76
N VAL A 182 14.44 -23.05 7.33
CA VAL A 182 13.09 -22.66 7.73
C VAL A 182 12.15 -22.89 6.55
N ASN A 183 11.10 -23.70 6.78
CA ASN A 183 10.00 -23.80 5.83
C ASN A 183 9.09 -22.58 6.00
N VAL A 184 9.19 -21.67 5.04
CA VAL A 184 8.36 -20.46 4.94
C VAL A 184 7.15 -20.67 4.03
N GLY A 185 6.96 -21.87 3.48
CA GLY A 185 5.75 -22.20 2.73
C GLY A 185 4.50 -22.08 3.60
N GLY A 186 3.50 -21.35 3.11
CA GLY A 186 2.27 -21.05 3.86
C GLY A 186 2.41 -19.90 4.87
N TRP A 187 3.61 -19.33 5.05
CA TRP A 187 3.76 -18.02 5.68
C TRP A 187 3.09 -16.96 4.81
N ARG A 188 2.84 -15.79 5.39
CA ARG A 188 2.08 -14.72 4.75
C ARG A 188 2.85 -13.42 4.76
N ILE A 189 2.89 -12.75 3.62
CA ILE A 189 3.22 -11.34 3.52
C ILE A 189 1.90 -10.58 3.59
N GLU A 190 1.82 -9.60 4.47
CA GLU A 190 0.66 -8.73 4.61
C GLU A 190 1.09 -7.26 4.45
N ASP A 191 0.42 -6.55 3.55
CA ASP A 191 0.58 -5.10 3.41
C ASP A 191 -0.48 -4.35 4.22
N ALA A 192 -0.79 -3.10 3.89
CA ALA A 192 -1.85 -2.37 4.56
C ALA A 192 -3.27 -2.98 4.42
N PHE A 193 -3.54 -3.76 3.36
CA PHE A 193 -4.88 -4.07 2.88
C PHE A 193 -5.16 -5.56 2.62
N ALA A 194 -4.15 -6.35 2.29
CA ALA A 194 -4.27 -7.72 1.84
C ALA A 194 -3.11 -8.60 2.32
N SER A 195 -3.28 -9.92 2.19
CA SER A 195 -2.29 -10.90 2.60
C SER A 195 -2.12 -11.98 1.54
N ASP A 196 -0.86 -12.17 1.13
CA ASP A 196 -0.47 -13.17 0.15
C ASP A 196 0.28 -14.34 0.80
N PRO A 197 -0.10 -15.59 0.49
CA PRO A 197 0.64 -16.74 0.97
C PRO A 197 1.91 -16.96 0.15
N ILE A 198 3.01 -17.26 0.83
CA ILE A 198 4.21 -17.80 0.20
C ILE A 198 3.89 -19.25 -0.25
N PRO A 199 4.21 -19.64 -1.49
CA PRO A 199 3.96 -20.99 -2.01
C PRO A 199 4.45 -22.11 -1.08
N SER A 200 3.67 -23.18 -0.97
CA SER A 200 4.02 -24.33 -0.15
C SER A 200 5.34 -24.97 -0.60
N GLY A 201 6.08 -25.54 0.35
CA GLY A 201 7.38 -26.16 0.08
C GLY A 201 8.55 -25.17 -0.09
N THR A 202 8.31 -23.87 0.07
CA THR A 202 9.39 -22.86 0.05
C THR A 202 10.23 -22.96 1.32
N ILE A 203 11.52 -23.25 1.15
CA ILE A 203 12.48 -23.44 2.24
C ILE A 203 13.63 -22.46 2.06
N VAL A 204 13.99 -21.75 3.13
CA VAL A 204 15.16 -20.86 3.16
C VAL A 204 16.23 -21.50 4.04
N SER A 205 17.41 -21.74 3.49
CA SER A 205 18.54 -22.31 4.25
C SER A 205 19.13 -21.28 5.24
N PRO A 206 19.86 -21.71 6.29
CA PRO A 206 20.54 -20.80 7.21
C PRO A 206 21.43 -19.80 6.47
N GLY A 207 21.34 -18.52 6.83
CA GLY A 207 22.15 -17.47 6.23
C GLY A 207 21.82 -17.20 4.75
N LYS A 208 20.68 -17.68 4.24
CA LYS A 208 20.22 -17.44 2.87
C LYS A 208 19.04 -16.48 2.83
N PHE A 209 18.81 -15.97 1.64
CA PHE A 209 17.77 -15.00 1.33
C PHE A 209 16.70 -15.63 0.43
N LEU A 210 15.52 -15.05 0.46
CA LEU A 210 14.43 -15.35 -0.46
C LEU A 210 13.80 -14.04 -0.90
N VAL A 211 13.82 -13.80 -2.21
CA VAL A 211 13.13 -12.70 -2.87
C VAL A 211 11.71 -13.15 -3.20
N ILE A 212 10.74 -12.42 -2.68
CA ILE A 212 9.31 -12.69 -2.82
C ILE A 212 8.74 -11.56 -3.66
N ALA A 213 8.32 -11.88 -4.88
CA ALA A 213 7.86 -10.90 -5.86
C ALA A 213 6.42 -11.16 -6.28
N ALA A 214 5.77 -10.12 -6.84
CA ALA A 214 4.42 -10.26 -7.34
C ALA A 214 4.31 -11.26 -8.49
N THR A 215 5.25 -11.19 -9.45
CA THR A 215 5.24 -12.01 -10.66
C THR A 215 6.63 -12.59 -10.94
N SER A 216 6.69 -13.68 -11.69
CA SER A 216 7.95 -14.28 -12.14
C SER A 216 8.76 -13.38 -13.07
N THR A 217 8.14 -12.37 -13.69
CA THR A 217 8.83 -11.41 -14.58
C THR A 217 9.89 -10.60 -13.85
N THR A 218 9.72 -10.35 -12.53
CA THR A 218 10.73 -9.67 -11.72
C THR A 218 12.06 -10.41 -11.74
N ARG A 219 12.04 -11.74 -11.82
CA ARG A 219 13.27 -12.54 -11.84
C ARG A 219 14.19 -12.20 -13.02
N THR A 220 13.64 -11.84 -14.17
CA THR A 220 14.45 -11.54 -15.36
C THR A 220 15.11 -10.17 -15.33
N LEU A 221 14.74 -9.33 -14.36
CA LEU A 221 15.23 -7.95 -14.21
C LEU A 221 16.42 -7.87 -13.24
N TRP A 222 16.75 -8.97 -12.55
CA TRP A 222 17.74 -9.01 -11.50
C TRP A 222 18.59 -10.29 -11.57
N SER A 223 19.84 -10.22 -11.12
CA SER A 223 20.70 -11.39 -10.98
C SER A 223 20.47 -12.12 -9.65
N ILE A 224 19.37 -12.88 -9.55
CA ILE A 224 18.95 -13.59 -8.33
C ILE A 224 19.39 -15.06 -8.36
N PRO A 225 19.99 -15.60 -7.28
CA PRO A 225 20.31 -17.03 -7.16
C PRO A 225 19.11 -17.95 -7.44
N GLY A 226 19.39 -19.15 -7.96
CA GLY A 226 18.39 -20.12 -8.43
C GLY A 226 17.27 -20.38 -7.40
N ASP A 227 17.67 -20.64 -6.17
CA ASP A 227 16.87 -21.02 -5.01
C ASP A 227 16.36 -19.84 -4.17
N ALA A 228 16.73 -18.60 -4.52
CA ALA A 228 16.43 -17.40 -3.72
C ALA A 228 15.26 -16.57 -4.29
N PHE A 229 14.32 -17.17 -5.04
CA PHE A 229 13.20 -16.43 -5.61
C PHE A 229 11.90 -17.23 -5.60
N VAL A 230 10.80 -16.54 -5.29
CA VAL A 230 9.44 -17.06 -5.44
C VAL A 230 8.49 -15.94 -5.89
N SER A 231 7.48 -16.29 -6.68
CA SER A 231 6.39 -15.38 -7.03
C SER A 231 5.10 -15.74 -6.31
N VAL A 232 4.41 -14.77 -5.73
CA VAL A 232 3.12 -14.99 -5.04
C VAL A 232 1.91 -14.94 -5.99
N GLY A 233 2.08 -14.41 -7.20
CA GLY A 233 1.03 -14.37 -8.23
C GLY A 233 0.02 -13.22 -8.06
N SER A 234 0.32 -12.26 -7.20
CA SER A 234 -0.48 -11.08 -6.84
C SER A 234 0.44 -9.91 -6.49
N SER A 235 -0.09 -8.69 -6.44
CA SER A 235 0.67 -7.43 -6.31
C SER A 235 1.37 -7.19 -4.95
N LEU A 236 1.71 -8.22 -4.16
CA LEU A 236 2.16 -8.07 -2.76
C LEU A 236 1.16 -7.23 -1.96
N GLY A 237 0.02 -7.84 -1.70
CA GLY A 237 -1.20 -7.24 -1.18
C GLY A 237 -1.96 -6.53 -2.29
N ASP A 238 -2.04 -5.20 -2.25
CA ASP A 238 -2.61 -4.35 -3.30
C ASP A 238 -1.57 -3.49 -4.04
N GLY A 239 -0.29 -3.68 -3.74
CA GLY A 239 0.85 -2.94 -4.28
C GLY A 239 1.45 -2.00 -3.25
N LEU A 240 2.78 -1.94 -3.20
CA LEU A 240 3.50 -1.24 -2.14
C LEU A 240 3.59 0.26 -2.41
N SER A 241 2.94 1.08 -1.59
CA SER A 241 2.89 2.54 -1.80
C SER A 241 4.23 3.24 -1.55
N ASN A 242 4.66 4.11 -2.48
CA ASN A 242 5.88 4.93 -2.30
C ASN A 242 5.73 5.96 -1.17
N SER A 243 4.54 6.50 -0.95
CA SER A 243 4.34 7.54 0.08
C SER A 243 4.28 6.97 1.48
N GLY A 244 4.01 5.68 1.61
CA GLY A 244 4.05 4.96 2.88
C GLY A 244 3.15 3.73 2.88
N ASP A 245 3.73 2.62 3.31
CA ASP A 245 3.05 1.33 3.46
C ASP A 245 3.68 0.52 4.60
N ARG A 246 3.21 -0.72 4.79
CA ARG A 246 3.84 -1.69 5.67
C ARG A 246 4.04 -3.02 4.98
N ILE A 247 4.95 -3.82 5.53
CA ILE A 247 4.99 -5.27 5.36
C ILE A 247 4.98 -5.91 6.75
N VAL A 248 4.14 -6.92 6.92
CA VAL A 248 4.14 -7.81 8.08
C VAL A 248 4.34 -9.23 7.57
N LEU A 249 5.44 -9.85 7.98
CA LEU A 249 5.71 -11.25 7.72
C LEU A 249 5.12 -12.08 8.86
N LYS A 250 4.16 -12.94 8.54
CA LYS A 250 3.51 -13.85 9.51
C LYS A 250 3.87 -15.28 9.20
N ASN A 251 4.23 -16.04 10.22
CA ASN A 251 4.47 -17.48 10.09
C ASN A 251 3.15 -18.26 9.87
N ALA A 252 3.26 -19.58 9.66
CA ALA A 252 2.10 -20.44 9.44
C ALA A 252 1.07 -20.46 10.60
N SER A 253 1.49 -20.12 11.84
CA SER A 253 0.58 -20.00 12.99
C SER A 253 -0.07 -18.61 13.11
N GLY A 254 0.25 -17.67 12.21
CA GLY A 254 -0.22 -16.29 12.23
C GLY A 254 0.57 -15.38 13.17
N ALA A 255 1.66 -15.86 13.80
CA ALA A 255 2.52 -15.02 14.61
C ALA A 255 3.41 -14.15 13.72
N ILE A 256 3.63 -12.90 14.11
CA ILE A 256 4.50 -11.97 13.38
C ILE A 256 5.94 -12.44 13.56
N ALA A 257 6.61 -12.73 12.45
CA ALA A 257 8.04 -13.04 12.40
C ALA A 257 8.87 -11.76 12.34
N ASP A 258 8.47 -10.81 11.50
CA ASP A 258 9.09 -9.49 11.36
C ASP A 258 8.13 -8.50 10.68
N SER A 259 8.40 -7.20 10.79
CA SER A 259 7.62 -6.16 10.13
C SER A 259 8.39 -4.87 9.89
N VAL A 260 7.95 -4.12 8.89
CA VAL A 260 8.46 -2.78 8.58
C VAL A 260 7.34 -1.91 8.07
N SER A 261 7.36 -0.61 8.41
CA SER A 261 6.56 0.38 7.71
C SER A 261 7.40 1.60 7.39
N TRP A 262 7.01 2.32 6.34
CA TRP A 262 7.73 3.49 5.86
C TRP A 262 6.79 4.64 5.55
N GLY A 263 7.40 5.82 5.39
CA GLY A 263 6.72 7.04 4.98
C GLY A 263 5.54 7.39 5.90
N THR A 264 4.37 7.58 5.32
CA THR A 264 3.16 7.98 6.07
C THR A 264 2.55 6.87 6.92
N ASN A 265 3.01 5.63 6.80
CA ASN A 265 2.44 4.50 7.54
C ASN A 265 3.24 4.23 8.83
N THR A 266 2.66 4.54 9.98
CA THR A 266 3.26 4.34 11.31
C THR A 266 2.61 3.20 12.10
N THR A 267 1.99 2.24 11.41
CA THR A 267 1.19 1.19 12.07
C THR A 267 2.07 0.14 12.75
N VAL A 268 3.22 -0.20 12.18
CA VAL A 268 4.17 -1.17 12.78
C VAL A 268 5.42 -0.50 13.34
N LEU A 269 6.00 0.49 12.67
CA LEU A 269 7.13 1.27 13.19
C LEU A 269 6.68 2.69 13.60
N LYS A 270 7.20 3.17 14.75
CA LYS A 270 6.93 4.50 15.31
C LYS A 270 8.22 5.17 15.78
N PRO A 271 8.82 6.11 15.02
CA PRO A 271 8.39 6.58 13.70
C PRO A 271 8.51 5.48 12.63
N ALA A 272 7.87 5.71 11.47
CA ALA A 272 8.07 4.87 10.29
C ALA A 272 9.50 4.99 9.76
N ALA A 273 9.96 3.98 9.02
CA ALA A 273 11.21 4.03 8.27
C ALA A 273 11.15 5.09 7.17
N ILE A 274 12.34 5.45 6.68
CA ILE A 274 12.50 6.46 5.63
C ILE A 274 11.83 6.05 4.30
N VAL A 275 11.48 7.04 3.49
CA VAL A 275 11.09 6.81 2.09
C VAL A 275 12.33 6.88 1.21
N VAL A 276 12.47 5.95 0.27
CA VAL A 276 13.61 5.89 -0.66
C VAL A 276 13.21 6.36 -2.07
N PRO A 277 14.16 6.90 -2.87
CA PRO A 277 13.94 7.26 -4.27
C PRO A 277 13.54 6.07 -5.16
N TYR A 278 13.05 6.37 -6.37
CA TYR A 278 12.85 5.35 -7.40
C TYR A 278 14.19 4.69 -7.79
N GLY A 279 14.19 3.36 -7.94
CA GLY A 279 15.37 2.55 -8.24
C GLY A 279 16.16 2.12 -7.01
N HIS A 280 15.82 2.67 -5.84
CA HIS A 280 16.43 2.31 -4.56
C HIS A 280 15.55 1.31 -3.80
N ALA A 281 16.12 0.69 -2.78
CA ALA A 281 15.40 -0.18 -1.86
C ALA A 281 15.52 0.30 -0.42
N LEU A 282 14.46 0.07 0.35
CA LEU A 282 14.51 0.23 1.79
C LEU A 282 15.11 -1.04 2.38
N ALA A 283 16.28 -0.95 2.99
CA ALA A 283 17.02 -2.13 3.41
C ALA A 283 17.43 -2.07 4.87
N ARG A 284 17.54 -3.24 5.49
CA ARG A 284 18.04 -3.37 6.85
C ARG A 284 19.55 -3.10 6.89
N SER A 285 20.00 -2.30 7.86
CA SER A 285 21.41 -1.91 8.04
C SER A 285 22.27 -3.02 8.63
N SER A 286 21.66 -3.92 9.41
CA SER A 286 22.30 -5.09 10.01
C SER A 286 21.35 -6.29 10.00
N LEU A 287 21.84 -7.45 9.58
CA LEU A 287 21.09 -8.72 9.66
C LEU A 287 21.34 -9.48 10.98
N SER A 288 22.21 -8.93 11.84
CA SER A 288 22.56 -9.54 13.14
C SER A 288 21.86 -8.87 14.31
N GLN A 289 21.26 -7.69 14.09
CA GLN A 289 20.57 -6.90 15.10
C GLN A 289 19.24 -6.39 14.55
N ASP A 290 18.19 -6.55 15.34
CA ASP A 290 16.86 -6.04 15.04
C ASP A 290 16.33 -5.33 16.28
N THR A 291 16.25 -4.00 16.22
CA THR A 291 15.73 -3.17 17.31
C THR A 291 14.22 -3.00 17.22
N ASN A 292 13.59 -3.51 16.16
CA ASN A 292 12.19 -3.29 15.84
C ASN A 292 11.85 -1.79 15.74
N THR A 293 12.80 -0.99 15.21
CA THR A 293 12.61 0.45 15.04
C THR A 293 13.05 0.92 13.65
N ALA A 294 12.68 2.15 13.30
CA ALA A 294 13.08 2.77 12.04
C ALA A 294 14.61 2.91 11.88
N SER A 295 15.40 2.90 12.95
CA SER A 295 16.87 3.02 12.84
C SER A 295 17.53 1.79 12.22
N ASP A 296 16.81 0.67 12.15
CA ASP A 296 17.29 -0.54 11.49
C ASP A 296 17.32 -0.40 9.97
N TRP A 297 16.71 0.65 9.40
CA TRP A 297 16.44 0.77 7.96
C TRP A 297 17.20 1.94 7.32
N ILE A 298 17.80 1.67 6.16
CA ILE A 298 18.61 2.61 5.38
C ILE A 298 18.17 2.64 3.92
N ASP A 299 18.60 3.69 3.22
CA ASP A 299 18.44 3.82 1.77
C ASP A 299 19.55 3.03 1.09
N ARG A 300 19.18 1.96 0.39
CA ARG A 300 20.07 1.19 -0.45
C ARG A 300 19.95 1.65 -1.89
N THR A 301 20.96 2.40 -2.33
CA THR A 301 21.01 3.02 -3.67
C THR A 301 21.17 2.00 -4.80
N THR A 302 21.62 0.79 -4.51
CA THR A 302 21.72 -0.30 -5.48
C THR A 302 21.11 -1.55 -4.86
N PRO A 303 19.86 -1.89 -5.22
CA PRO A 303 19.20 -3.04 -4.65
C PRO A 303 19.98 -4.33 -4.90
N SER A 304 20.00 -5.22 -3.91
CA SER A 304 20.87 -6.42 -3.93
C SER A 304 20.10 -7.73 -3.70
N PRO A 305 19.07 -8.04 -4.52
CA PRO A 305 18.23 -9.20 -4.29
C PRO A 305 19.02 -10.52 -4.32
N GLY A 306 18.82 -11.33 -3.28
CA GLY A 306 19.44 -12.62 -3.02
C GLY A 306 20.80 -12.58 -2.33
N LYS A 307 21.21 -11.45 -1.70
CA LYS A 307 22.59 -11.27 -1.20
C LYS A 307 22.70 -10.60 0.17
#